data_AF-A0A1Z9AR94-F1
#
_entry.id   AF-A0A1Z9AR94-F1
#
_cell.length_a   1.000
_cell.length_b   1.000
_cell.length_c   1.000
_cell.angle_alpha   90.00
_cell.angle_beta   90.00
_cell.angle_gamma   90.00
#
_symmetry.space_group_name_H-M   'P 1'
#
loop_
_entity.id
_entity.type
_entity.pdbx_description
1 polymer ?
#
loop_
_entity_poly.entity_id
_entity_poly.type
_entity_poly.pdbx_seq_one_letter_code
_entity_poly.pdbx_strand_id
1 'polypeptide(L)'
;MQINTPASGDVVVCTSGAMIGSFGFINGSHPRNEGKLELCFDARPFFDGEEVSCSGGTRHFAKLETLIATDKMAQATFERCEHGYNGFPNGDTSIHDVNVWEYHDTAPSPYPGVISVDDAFQRRSADYVFELKASPSPLAKHFDKTDPVGRAIFNAAKTFDTISWTKHDTRTIFGERYTLQIGLNKIAGFRERAGFEQFTRAYSLELHAIDNNHGYLIPNMNVEAWQPLGWRKRTDTPVSFVGH
;
A
#
# COMPACT_ATOMS: atom_id res chain seq x y z
N MET A 1 -28.83 13.78 16.12
CA MET A 1 -27.71 13.08 15.44
C MET A 1 -27.91 11.61 15.72
N GLN A 2 -28.29 10.83 14.71
CA GLN A 2 -28.43 9.38 14.87
C GLN A 2 -27.01 8.85 15.02
N ILE A 3 -26.69 8.20 16.15
CA ILE A 3 -25.41 7.49 16.28
C ILE A 3 -25.55 6.29 15.36
N ASN A 4 -24.99 6.36 14.16
CA ASN A 4 -24.89 5.20 13.30
C ASN A 4 -24.00 4.18 14.03
N THR A 5 -24.48 2.97 14.27
CA THR A 5 -23.64 1.90 14.82
C THR A 5 -22.71 1.42 13.71
N PRO A 6 -21.40 1.23 13.95
CA PRO A 6 -20.52 0.70 12.91
C PRO A 6 -21.01 -0.65 12.40
N ALA A 7 -21.02 -0.82 11.08
CA ALA A 7 -21.47 -2.02 10.41
C ALA A 7 -20.35 -2.65 9.58
N SER A 8 -20.46 -3.96 9.34
CA SER A 8 -19.61 -4.66 8.37
C SER A 8 -19.71 -3.96 7.00
N GLY A 9 -18.56 -3.71 6.38
CA GLY A 9 -18.45 -3.00 5.11
C GLY A 9 -18.37 -1.48 5.21
N ASP A 10 -18.57 -0.88 6.39
CA ASP A 10 -18.27 0.53 6.59
C ASP A 10 -16.78 0.80 6.34
N VAL A 11 -16.47 1.97 5.77
CA VAL A 11 -15.10 2.41 5.52
C VAL A 11 -14.49 2.92 6.82
N VAL A 12 -13.23 2.57 7.07
CA VAL A 12 -12.43 3.12 8.16
C VAL A 12 -11.23 3.85 7.58
N VAL A 13 -11.03 5.09 8.00
CA VAL A 13 -9.84 5.89 7.67
C VAL A 13 -8.98 5.98 8.91
N CYS A 14 -7.75 5.48 8.81
CA CYS A 14 -6.80 5.60 9.89
C CYS A 14 -6.11 6.96 9.82
N THR A 15 -6.23 7.78 10.87
CA THR A 15 -5.74 9.17 10.87
C THR A 15 -4.49 9.37 11.73
N SER A 16 -4.06 8.33 12.45
CA SER A 16 -2.81 8.31 13.23
C SER A 16 -2.23 6.90 13.34
N GLY A 17 -0.94 6.80 13.67
CA GLY A 17 -0.29 5.53 14.00
C GLY A 17 0.16 4.71 12.80
N ALA A 18 0.36 3.40 12.98
CA ALA A 18 1.05 2.54 12.01
C ALA A 18 0.44 2.52 10.60
N MET A 19 -0.88 2.72 10.50
CA MET A 19 -1.64 2.71 9.25
C MET A 19 -2.15 4.10 8.83
N ILE A 20 -1.55 5.18 9.33
CA ILE A 20 -1.99 6.56 9.04
C ILE A 20 -2.20 6.79 7.53
N GLY A 21 -3.32 7.42 7.16
CA GLY A 21 -3.72 7.70 5.78
C GLY A 21 -4.34 6.52 5.02
N SER A 22 -4.23 5.30 5.55
CA SER A 22 -4.81 4.10 4.93
C SER A 22 -6.33 4.06 5.09
N PHE A 23 -6.97 3.44 4.10
CA PHE A 23 -8.40 3.12 4.16
C PHE A 23 -8.55 1.62 4.33
N GLY A 24 -9.47 1.24 5.18
CA GLY A 24 -9.86 -0.14 5.40
C GLY A 24 -11.37 -0.28 5.49
N PHE A 25 -11.79 -1.48 5.82
CA PHE A 25 -13.18 -1.82 6.04
C PHE A 25 -13.36 -2.49 7.39
N ILE A 26 -14.52 -2.30 8.00
CA ILE A 26 -14.94 -3.11 9.13
C ILE A 26 -15.32 -4.49 8.58
N ASN A 27 -14.60 -5.51 9.03
CA ASN A 27 -14.83 -6.89 8.61
C ASN A 27 -16.09 -7.47 9.27
N GLY A 28 -16.79 -8.32 8.52
CA GLY A 28 -17.83 -9.21 9.01
C GLY A 28 -17.37 -10.03 10.21
N SER A 29 -18.29 -10.28 11.13
CA SER A 29 -17.97 -10.69 12.48
C SER A 29 -17.38 -12.10 12.54
N HIS A 30 -16.08 -12.23 12.87
CA HIS A 30 -15.54 -13.52 13.28
C HIS A 30 -16.00 -13.82 14.73
N PRO A 31 -16.69 -14.94 15.02
CA PRO A 31 -17.31 -15.24 16.33
C PRO A 31 -16.33 -15.38 17.52
N ARG A 32 -15.05 -15.05 17.34
CA ARG A 32 -13.99 -15.18 18.36
C ARG A 32 -13.57 -13.84 18.98
N ASN A 33 -14.15 -12.71 18.57
CA ASN A 33 -13.66 -11.38 18.96
C ASN A 33 -14.65 -10.70 19.92
N GLU A 34 -14.59 -11.09 21.20
CA GLU A 34 -15.37 -10.51 22.30
C GLU A 34 -15.23 -8.97 22.35
N GLY A 35 -16.22 -8.25 21.82
CA GLY A 35 -16.32 -6.79 21.92
C GLY A 35 -15.30 -5.99 21.08
N LYS A 36 -14.62 -6.60 20.11
CA LYS A 36 -13.69 -5.92 19.21
C LYS A 36 -14.13 -6.05 17.76
N LEU A 37 -13.94 -4.98 17.00
CA LEU A 37 -14.13 -4.93 15.56
C LEU A 37 -12.80 -5.29 14.87
N GLU A 38 -12.86 -6.12 13.84
CA GLU A 38 -11.70 -6.39 12.98
C GLU A 38 -11.70 -5.36 11.85
N LEU A 39 -10.66 -4.54 11.81
CA LEU A 39 -10.41 -3.56 10.75
C LEU A 39 -9.42 -4.15 9.76
N CYS A 40 -9.77 -4.13 8.48
CA CYS A 40 -8.95 -4.66 7.40
C CYS A 40 -8.49 -3.54 6.48
N PHE A 41 -7.24 -3.11 6.64
CA PHE A 41 -6.61 -2.08 5.82
C PHE A 41 -5.94 -2.69 4.59
N ASP A 42 -6.01 -2.00 3.44
CA ASP A 42 -5.49 -2.46 2.15
C ASP A 42 -6.00 -3.85 1.74
N ALA A 43 -7.18 -4.20 2.22
CA ALA A 43 -7.85 -5.46 1.93
C ALA A 43 -8.81 -5.32 0.74
N ARG A 44 -9.18 -6.46 0.16
CA ARG A 44 -10.27 -6.54 -0.82
C ARG A 44 -11.56 -6.90 -0.08
N PRO A 45 -12.57 -6.03 -0.07
CA PRO A 45 -13.86 -6.35 0.52
C PRO A 45 -14.73 -7.11 -0.49
N PHE A 46 -15.45 -8.12 -0.02
CA PHE A 46 -16.39 -8.90 -0.80
C PHE A 46 -17.65 -9.16 0.01
N PHE A 47 -18.78 -9.30 -0.69
CA PHE A 47 -20.07 -9.61 -0.08
C PHE A 47 -20.36 -11.10 -0.26
N ASP A 48 -20.56 -11.80 0.87
CA ASP A 48 -20.83 -13.24 0.89
C ASP A 48 -22.33 -13.59 0.85
N GLY A 49 -23.21 -12.59 0.77
CA GLY A 49 -24.66 -12.81 0.78
C GLY A 49 -25.31 -12.48 2.13
N GLU A 50 -24.53 -12.46 3.22
CA GLU A 50 -24.99 -12.08 4.56
C GLU A 50 -24.28 -10.83 5.07
N GLU A 51 -22.95 -10.79 4.96
CA GLU A 51 -22.11 -9.67 5.42
C GLU A 51 -20.98 -9.33 4.44
N VAL A 52 -20.29 -8.22 4.71
CA VAL A 52 -19.07 -7.85 3.99
C VAL A 52 -17.86 -8.42 4.72
N SER A 53 -17.11 -9.26 4.03
CA SER A 53 -15.90 -9.87 4.51
C SER A 53 -14.68 -9.33 3.75
N CYS A 54 -13.50 -9.39 4.36
CA CYS A 54 -12.25 -8.87 3.78
C CYS A 54 -11.22 -9.98 3.52
N SER A 55 -10.59 -9.93 2.35
CA SER A 55 -9.51 -10.84 1.95
C SER A 55 -8.19 -10.08 1.79
N GLY A 56 -7.11 -10.67 2.31
CA GLY A 56 -5.79 -10.03 2.36
C GLY A 56 -5.75 -8.83 3.31
N GLY A 57 -4.76 -7.94 3.09
CA GLY A 57 -4.57 -6.72 3.87
C GLY A 57 -4.02 -6.94 5.28
N THR A 58 -3.82 -5.83 5.98
CA THR A 58 -3.37 -5.79 7.38
C THR A 58 -4.58 -5.74 8.30
N ARG A 59 -4.61 -6.61 9.31
CA ARG A 59 -5.72 -6.77 10.25
C ARG A 59 -5.41 -6.11 11.59
N HIS A 60 -6.33 -5.29 12.07
CA HIS A 60 -6.27 -4.64 13.37
C HIS A 60 -7.54 -4.93 14.17
N PHE A 61 -7.39 -5.23 15.46
CA PHE A 61 -8.54 -5.43 16.35
C PHE A 61 -8.76 -4.17 17.17
N ALA A 62 -9.72 -3.35 16.75
CA ALA A 62 -10.09 -2.11 17.41
C ALA A 62 -11.22 -2.34 18.41
N LYS A 63 -11.21 -1.59 19.50
CA LYS A 63 -12.38 -1.53 20.38
C LYS A 63 -13.38 -0.54 19.78
N LEU A 64 -14.67 -0.77 19.99
CA LEU A 64 -15.72 0.09 19.43
C LEU A 64 -15.51 1.57 19.81
N GLU A 65 -15.11 1.86 21.05
CA GLU A 65 -14.86 3.22 21.54
C GLU A 65 -13.67 3.94 20.88
N THR A 66 -12.84 3.22 20.11
CA THR A 66 -11.71 3.80 19.36
C THR A 66 -12.08 4.21 17.94
N LEU A 67 -13.32 3.94 17.50
CA LEU A 67 -13.87 4.45 16.25
C LEU A 67 -14.66 5.74 16.52
N ILE A 68 -14.33 6.77 15.75
CA ILE A 68 -14.98 8.07 15.82
C ILE A 68 -15.92 8.19 14.62
N ALA A 69 -17.20 8.42 14.89
CA ALA A 69 -18.19 8.63 13.83
C ALA A 69 -17.87 9.91 13.07
N THR A 70 -17.92 9.84 11.73
CA THR A 70 -17.82 11.02 10.88
C THR A 70 -19.20 11.37 10.32
N ASP A 71 -19.32 12.56 9.72
CA ASP A 71 -20.49 12.97 8.95
C ASP A 71 -20.41 12.57 7.47
N LYS A 72 -19.41 11.76 7.10
CA LYS A 72 -19.13 11.37 5.71
C LYS A 72 -19.69 10.00 5.36
N MET A 73 -20.05 9.90 4.09
CA MET A 73 -20.36 8.65 3.41
C MET A 73 -19.36 8.44 2.28
N ALA A 74 -19.07 7.19 1.95
CA ALA A 74 -18.22 6.83 0.82
C ALA A 74 -18.91 5.78 -0.06
N GLN A 75 -18.65 5.82 -1.36
CA GLN A 75 -19.03 4.72 -2.26
C GLN A 75 -17.98 3.62 -2.19
N ALA A 76 -18.37 2.48 -1.62
CA ALA A 76 -17.54 1.29 -1.53
C ALA A 76 -17.97 0.26 -2.59
N THR A 77 -16.97 -0.34 -3.25
CA THR A 77 -17.20 -1.43 -4.22
C THR A 77 -16.84 -2.74 -3.57
N PHE A 78 -17.77 -3.70 -3.60
CA PHE A 78 -17.60 -5.05 -3.06
C PHE A 78 -17.67 -6.07 -4.19
N GLU A 79 -16.68 -6.96 -4.26
CA GLU A 79 -16.76 -8.14 -5.14
C GLU A 79 -17.88 -9.07 -4.64
N ARG A 80 -18.63 -9.66 -5.56
CA ARG A 80 -19.62 -10.69 -5.23
C ARG A 80 -19.00 -12.07 -5.37
N CYS A 81 -19.29 -12.95 -4.42
CA CYS A 81 -18.84 -14.33 -4.46
C CYS A 81 -19.99 -15.28 -4.81
N GLU A 82 -19.74 -16.24 -5.71
CA GLU A 82 -20.60 -17.39 -5.89
C GLU A 82 -20.65 -18.17 -4.58
N HIS A 83 -21.86 -18.62 -4.20
CA HIS A 83 -22.11 -19.41 -3.00
C HIS A 83 -21.74 -18.75 -1.66
N GLY A 84 -21.39 -17.46 -1.63
CA GLY A 84 -21.06 -16.77 -0.39
C GLY A 84 -19.71 -17.12 0.21
N TYR A 85 -18.72 -17.50 -0.61
CA TYR A 85 -17.38 -17.81 -0.13
C TYR A 85 -16.30 -17.08 -0.93
N ASN A 86 -15.30 -16.54 -0.21
CA ASN A 86 -14.19 -15.75 -0.74
C ASN A 86 -13.30 -16.44 -1.80
N GLY A 87 -13.48 -17.75 -2.00
CA GLY A 87 -12.74 -18.55 -2.99
C GLY A 87 -13.36 -18.61 -4.37
N PHE A 88 -14.58 -18.08 -4.56
CA PHE A 88 -15.33 -18.17 -5.82
C PHE A 88 -15.86 -16.79 -6.24
N PRO A 89 -15.03 -15.82 -6.65
CA PRO A 89 -15.52 -14.56 -7.18
C PRO A 89 -16.38 -14.83 -8.42
N ASN A 90 -17.59 -14.29 -8.45
CA ASN A 90 -18.53 -14.50 -9.58
C ASN A 90 -18.27 -13.52 -10.75
N GLY A 91 -17.31 -12.60 -10.59
CA GLY A 91 -16.97 -11.56 -11.55
C GLY A 91 -17.82 -10.29 -11.48
N ASP A 92 -18.86 -10.26 -10.65
CA ASP A 92 -19.70 -9.08 -10.44
C ASP A 92 -19.21 -8.23 -9.25
N THR A 93 -19.59 -6.96 -9.28
CA THR A 93 -19.38 -6.03 -8.16
C THR A 93 -20.69 -5.38 -7.76
N SER A 94 -20.77 -4.94 -6.51
CA SER A 94 -21.83 -4.05 -6.03
C SER A 94 -21.25 -2.81 -5.39
N ILE A 95 -21.89 -1.67 -5.63
CA ILE A 95 -21.48 -0.37 -5.11
C ILE A 95 -22.52 0.07 -4.07
N HIS A 96 -22.07 0.45 -2.88
CA HIS A 96 -22.94 0.89 -1.79
C HIS A 96 -22.41 2.18 -1.18
N ASP A 97 -23.33 3.05 -0.76
CA ASP A 97 -23.00 4.18 0.11
C ASP A 97 -22.86 3.65 1.54
N VAL A 98 -21.68 3.79 2.13
CA VAL A 98 -21.36 3.28 3.47
C VAL A 98 -20.84 4.38 4.37
N ASN A 99 -20.96 4.20 5.70
CA ASN A 99 -20.46 5.19 6.64
C ASN A 99 -18.94 5.20 6.62
N VAL A 100 -18.38 6.37 6.93
CA VAL A 100 -16.95 6.53 7.16
C VAL A 100 -16.70 6.69 8.65
N TRP A 101 -15.76 5.91 9.16
CA TRP A 101 -15.28 5.98 10.54
C TRP A 101 -13.83 6.43 10.57
N GLU A 102 -13.51 7.29 11.53
CA GLU A 102 -12.14 7.65 11.83
C GLU A 102 -11.56 6.69 12.87
N TYR A 103 -10.32 6.25 12.67
CA TYR A 103 -9.60 5.36 13.58
C TYR A 103 -8.24 5.95 13.96
N HIS A 104 -7.98 6.00 15.27
CA HIS A 104 -6.68 6.45 15.81
C HIS A 104 -5.87 5.23 16.23
N ASP A 105 -4.96 4.78 15.38
CA ASP A 105 -4.00 3.77 15.79
C ASP A 105 -2.97 4.39 16.74
N THR A 106 -2.65 3.65 17.79
CA THR A 106 -1.67 4.03 18.82
C THR A 106 -0.32 3.36 18.58
N ALA A 107 -0.25 2.41 17.65
CA ALA A 107 1.01 1.82 17.22
C ALA A 107 1.93 2.90 16.61
N PRO A 108 3.25 2.78 16.78
CA PRO A 108 4.20 3.71 16.19
C PRO A 108 3.98 3.85 14.68
N SER A 109 3.84 5.09 14.21
CA SER A 109 3.74 5.35 12.78
C SER A 109 5.12 5.43 12.15
N PRO A 110 5.30 4.87 10.94
CA PRO A 110 6.43 5.27 10.11
C PRO A 110 6.35 6.76 9.76
N TYR A 111 5.16 7.31 9.51
CA TYR A 111 4.99 8.70 9.13
C TYR A 111 4.73 9.59 10.35
N PRO A 112 5.46 10.70 10.55
CA PRO A 112 5.17 11.60 11.65
C PRO A 112 3.82 12.32 11.44
N GLY A 113 2.99 12.37 12.50
CA GLY A 113 1.85 13.28 12.61
C GLY A 113 0.47 12.62 12.67
N VAL A 114 -0.53 13.43 12.38
CA VAL A 114 -1.95 13.08 12.25
C VAL A 114 -2.47 13.69 10.94
N ILE A 115 -3.38 13.01 10.25
CA ILE A 115 -4.03 13.50 9.03
C ILE A 115 -5.53 13.57 9.26
N SER A 116 -6.23 14.57 8.71
CA SER A 116 -7.70 14.59 8.79
C SER A 116 -8.32 13.58 7.82
N VAL A 117 -9.56 13.16 8.07
CA VAL A 117 -10.32 12.33 7.12
C VAL A 117 -10.45 13.02 5.76
N ASP A 118 -10.70 14.34 5.74
CA ASP A 118 -10.77 15.13 4.52
C ASP A 118 -9.48 15.09 3.70
N ASP A 119 -8.34 15.32 4.35
CA ASP A 119 -7.05 15.27 3.69
C ASP A 119 -6.75 13.87 3.13
N ALA A 120 -7.16 12.81 3.82
CA ALA A 120 -7.00 11.44 3.35
C ALA A 120 -7.82 11.18 2.08
N PHE A 121 -9.09 11.62 2.04
CA PHE A 121 -9.94 11.53 0.84
C PHE A 121 -9.42 12.40 -0.30
N GLN A 122 -9.02 13.64 -0.02
CA GLN A 122 -8.46 14.55 -1.02
C GLN A 122 -7.19 13.99 -1.63
N ARG A 123 -6.30 13.43 -0.80
CA ARG A 123 -5.11 12.75 -1.30
C ARG A 123 -5.51 11.61 -2.20
N ARG A 124 -6.43 10.73 -1.81
CA ARG A 124 -6.80 9.56 -2.62
C ARG A 124 -7.44 9.94 -3.97
N SER A 125 -8.27 11.00 -3.99
CA SER A 125 -8.97 11.49 -5.19
C SER A 125 -8.16 12.42 -6.07
N ALA A 126 -7.09 13.04 -5.56
CA ALA A 126 -6.31 14.01 -6.33
C ALA A 126 -5.58 13.35 -7.50
N ASP A 127 -6.00 13.68 -8.72
CA ASP A 127 -5.24 13.41 -9.95
C ASP A 127 -4.05 14.37 -10.02
N TYR A 128 -2.96 14.04 -9.31
CA TYR A 128 -1.70 14.73 -9.47
C TYR A 128 -1.17 14.45 -10.88
N VAL A 129 -1.39 15.39 -11.79
CA VAL A 129 -0.71 15.41 -13.09
C VAL A 129 0.78 15.54 -12.79
N PHE A 130 1.50 14.43 -13.01
CA PHE A 130 2.94 14.33 -12.81
C PHE A 130 3.65 15.16 -13.90
N GLU A 131 3.66 16.48 -13.76
CA GLU A 131 4.61 17.32 -14.48
C GLU A 131 5.98 17.13 -13.83
N LEU A 132 6.64 16.03 -14.20
CA LEU A 132 8.10 16.00 -14.15
C LEU A 132 8.58 17.22 -14.93
N LYS A 133 9.01 18.28 -14.23
CA LYS A 133 10.19 19.00 -14.72
C LYS A 133 11.24 17.91 -14.84
N ALA A 134 11.51 17.51 -16.08
CA ALA A 134 12.32 16.35 -16.41
C ALA A 134 13.71 16.48 -15.78
N SER A 135 13.87 16.04 -14.54
CA SER A 135 15.14 15.57 -14.05
C SER A 135 15.29 14.16 -14.61
N PRO A 136 16.30 13.89 -15.44
CA PRO A 136 16.40 12.67 -16.22
C PRO A 136 16.31 11.47 -15.30
N SER A 137 15.23 10.69 -15.46
CA SER A 137 15.16 9.39 -14.81
C SER A 137 16.26 8.51 -15.40
N PRO A 138 17.07 7.89 -14.55
CA PRO A 138 18.17 7.01 -14.94
C PRO A 138 17.75 5.72 -15.65
N LEU A 139 16.45 5.42 -15.69
CA LEU A 139 15.87 4.24 -16.31
C LEU A 139 15.42 4.48 -17.75
N ALA A 140 15.39 5.73 -18.22
CA ALA A 140 14.84 6.10 -19.52
C ALA A 140 15.93 6.71 -20.43
N LYS A 141 16.71 5.86 -21.11
CA LYS A 141 17.65 6.35 -22.14
C LYS A 141 16.96 6.62 -23.49
N HIS A 142 15.77 6.06 -23.72
CA HIS A 142 15.07 6.10 -25.01
C HIS A 142 13.53 6.16 -24.94
N PHE A 143 12.96 6.41 -23.76
CA PHE A 143 11.50 6.54 -23.63
C PHE A 143 11.15 7.93 -23.14
N ASP A 144 10.27 8.59 -23.89
CA ASP A 144 9.58 9.79 -23.41
C ASP A 144 8.91 9.49 -22.06
N LYS A 145 9.36 10.21 -21.03
CA LYS A 145 8.55 10.70 -19.90
C LYS A 145 7.93 9.71 -18.90
N THR A 146 8.40 8.47 -18.75
CA THR A 146 7.85 7.59 -17.68
C THR A 146 8.93 6.94 -16.83
N ASP A 147 9.01 7.36 -15.56
CA ASP A 147 9.68 6.61 -14.48
C ASP A 147 8.62 5.80 -13.70
N PRO A 148 8.33 4.56 -14.11
CA PRO A 148 7.26 3.78 -13.50
C PRO A 148 7.54 3.47 -12.02
N VAL A 149 8.81 3.39 -11.62
CA VAL A 149 9.20 3.10 -10.24
C VAL A 149 9.09 4.35 -9.37
N GLY A 150 9.61 5.49 -9.86
CA GLY A 150 9.41 6.78 -9.21
C GLY A 150 7.91 7.12 -9.05
N ARG A 151 7.09 6.82 -10.06
CA ARG A 151 5.63 6.96 -9.96
C ARG A 151 5.01 6.08 -8.88
N ALA A 152 5.45 4.81 -8.77
CA ALA A 152 4.98 3.92 -7.72
C ALA A 152 5.36 4.42 -6.31
N ILE A 153 6.59 4.94 -6.14
CA ILE A 153 7.06 5.55 -4.89
C ILE A 153 6.27 6.82 -4.55
N PHE A 154 6.04 7.69 -5.52
CA PHE A 154 5.25 8.91 -5.31
C PHE A 154 3.81 8.58 -4.90
N ASN A 155 3.19 7.61 -5.58
CA ASN A 155 1.85 7.15 -5.23
C ASN A 155 1.80 6.56 -3.82
N ALA A 156 2.82 5.79 -3.43
CA ALA A 156 2.94 5.30 -2.06
C ALA A 156 3.06 6.44 -1.04
N ALA A 157 3.88 7.47 -1.29
CA ALA A 157 3.97 8.64 -0.42
C ALA A 157 2.64 9.41 -0.32
N LYS A 158 1.92 9.53 -1.45
CA LYS A 158 0.61 10.18 -1.54
C LYS A 158 -0.43 9.47 -0.67
N THR A 159 -0.43 8.14 -0.64
CA THR A 159 -1.40 7.33 0.09
C THR A 159 -0.90 6.80 1.43
N PHE A 160 0.31 7.20 1.84
CA PHE A 160 0.99 6.70 3.04
C PHE A 160 1.25 5.18 3.02
N ASP A 161 1.35 4.59 1.84
CA ASP A 161 1.72 3.17 1.73
C ASP A 161 3.18 3.01 2.14
N THR A 162 3.47 1.96 2.92
CA THR A 162 4.86 1.57 3.19
C THR A 162 5.40 0.72 2.06
N ILE A 163 6.70 0.85 1.78
CA ILE A 163 7.40 -0.03 0.85
C ILE A 163 8.16 -1.07 1.67
N SER A 164 7.72 -2.32 1.66
CA SER A 164 8.43 -3.38 2.37
C SER A 164 9.73 -3.74 1.65
N TRP A 165 10.78 -4.01 2.41
CA TRP A 165 12.02 -4.56 1.89
C TRP A 165 12.34 -5.89 2.56
N THR A 166 12.79 -6.84 1.75
CA THR A 166 13.22 -8.17 2.20
C THR A 166 14.60 -8.46 1.66
N LYS A 167 15.50 -8.90 2.53
CA LYS A 167 16.77 -9.52 2.18
C LYS A 167 16.62 -11.03 2.27
N HIS A 168 16.93 -11.70 1.18
CA HIS A 168 16.84 -13.14 1.06
C HIS A 168 18.17 -13.79 1.44
N ASP A 169 18.10 -14.88 2.21
CA ASP A 169 19.28 -15.66 2.58
C ASP A 169 19.86 -16.39 1.37
N THR A 170 18.98 -16.94 0.53
CA THR A 170 19.29 -17.49 -0.80
C THR A 170 18.81 -16.54 -1.89
N ARG A 171 19.43 -16.56 -3.07
CA ARG A 171 18.97 -15.72 -4.17
C ARG A 171 17.58 -16.18 -4.63
N THR A 172 16.71 -15.22 -4.97
CA THR A 172 15.42 -15.52 -5.62
C THR A 172 15.65 -16.21 -6.97
N ILE A 173 14.57 -16.72 -7.59
CA ILE A 173 14.63 -17.32 -8.93
C ILE A 173 15.23 -16.37 -9.99
N PHE A 174 15.15 -15.06 -9.74
CA PHE A 174 15.69 -14.01 -10.61
C PHE A 174 17.09 -13.52 -10.19
N GLY A 175 17.72 -14.22 -9.24
CA GLY A 175 19.07 -13.93 -8.76
C GLY A 175 19.17 -12.77 -7.77
N GLU A 176 18.05 -12.31 -7.21
CA GLU A 176 18.01 -11.14 -6.34
C GLU A 176 18.26 -11.54 -4.89
N ARG A 177 18.91 -10.65 -4.16
CA ARG A 177 19.16 -10.78 -2.73
C ARG A 177 18.36 -9.79 -1.90
N TYR A 178 17.87 -8.71 -2.52
CA TYR A 178 17.00 -7.73 -1.90
C TYR A 178 15.80 -7.48 -2.82
N THR A 179 14.59 -7.42 -2.26
CA THR A 179 13.37 -7.11 -3.01
C THR A 179 12.57 -6.01 -2.32
N LEU A 180 11.90 -5.19 -3.12
CA LEU A 180 10.97 -4.15 -2.66
C LEU A 180 9.56 -4.45 -3.13
N GLN A 181 8.58 -4.28 -2.25
CA GLN A 181 7.16 -4.48 -2.56
C GLN A 181 6.29 -3.35 -1.99
N ILE A 182 5.20 -3.05 -2.68
CA ILE A 182 4.06 -2.26 -2.15
C ILE A 182 2.87 -3.21 -2.15
N GLY A 183 2.38 -3.55 -0.95
CA GLY A 183 1.44 -4.65 -0.78
C GLY A 183 2.00 -5.94 -1.40
N LEU A 184 1.25 -6.55 -2.32
CA LEU A 184 1.67 -7.77 -3.03
C LEU A 184 2.51 -7.50 -4.29
N ASN A 185 2.66 -6.25 -4.70
CA ASN A 185 3.30 -5.89 -5.96
C ASN A 185 4.80 -5.63 -5.75
N LYS A 186 5.65 -6.46 -6.37
CA LYS A 186 7.09 -6.22 -6.41
C LYS A 186 7.44 -5.05 -7.33
N ILE A 187 8.11 -4.04 -6.78
CA ILE A 187 8.49 -2.82 -7.51
C ILE A 187 9.95 -2.78 -7.92
N ALA A 188 10.83 -3.47 -7.19
CA ALA A 188 12.26 -3.55 -7.52
C ALA A 188 12.93 -4.80 -6.93
N GLY A 189 14.07 -5.16 -7.49
CA GLY A 189 14.93 -6.23 -6.99
C GLY A 189 16.40 -5.95 -7.26
N PHE A 190 17.25 -6.33 -6.30
CA PHE A 190 18.69 -6.05 -6.32
C PHE A 190 19.47 -7.30 -5.99
N ARG A 191 20.53 -7.57 -6.76
CA ARG A 191 21.45 -8.69 -6.53
C ARG A 191 22.40 -8.45 -5.36
N GLU A 192 22.64 -7.17 -5.07
CA GLU A 192 23.67 -6.71 -4.13
C GLU A 192 23.15 -5.55 -3.29
N ARG A 193 23.69 -5.45 -2.06
CA ARG A 193 23.35 -4.41 -1.09
C ARG A 193 23.62 -3.00 -1.63
N ALA A 194 24.74 -2.81 -2.34
CA ALA A 194 25.10 -1.50 -2.89
C ALA A 194 24.05 -0.95 -3.86
N GLY A 195 23.45 -1.81 -4.69
CA GLY A 195 22.37 -1.42 -5.60
C GLY A 195 21.09 -1.02 -4.86
N PHE A 196 20.75 -1.74 -3.79
CA PHE A 196 19.64 -1.39 -2.91
C PHE A 196 19.86 -0.05 -2.21
N GLU A 197 21.04 0.19 -1.63
CA GLU A 197 21.35 1.45 -0.94
C GLU A 197 21.46 2.65 -1.90
N GLN A 198 21.95 2.43 -3.12
CA GLN A 198 21.91 3.47 -4.15
C GLN A 198 20.47 3.85 -4.48
N PHE A 199 19.58 2.86 -4.55
CA PHE A 199 18.18 3.07 -4.84
C PHE A 199 17.46 3.86 -3.75
N THR A 200 17.63 3.48 -2.48
CA THR A 200 17.01 4.20 -1.37
C THR A 200 17.46 5.66 -1.30
N ARG A 201 18.77 5.92 -1.50
CA ARG A 201 19.30 7.28 -1.58
C ARG A 201 18.75 8.08 -2.75
N ALA A 202 18.60 7.46 -3.91
CA ALA A 202 18.14 8.12 -5.12
C ALA A 202 16.71 8.66 -4.98
N TYR A 203 15.82 7.98 -4.28
CA TYR A 203 14.45 8.45 -4.04
C TYR A 203 14.27 9.11 -2.67
N SER A 204 15.37 9.41 -1.97
CA SER A 204 15.38 9.98 -0.61
C SER A 204 14.48 9.20 0.37
N LEU A 205 14.47 7.87 0.26
CA LEU A 205 13.63 7.00 1.09
C LEU A 205 14.25 6.87 2.48
N GLU A 206 13.43 7.02 3.52
CA GLU A 206 13.85 6.72 4.89
C GLU A 206 13.82 5.22 5.10
N LEU A 207 14.86 4.64 5.70
CA LEU A 207 14.98 3.20 5.91
C LEU A 207 14.77 2.87 7.38
N HIS A 208 13.83 1.96 7.63
CA HIS A 208 13.58 1.39 8.95
C HIS A 208 13.78 -0.12 8.87
N ALA A 209 14.66 -0.63 9.72
CA ALA A 209 14.86 -2.05 9.89
C ALA A 209 13.95 -2.56 11.02
N ILE A 210 13.20 -3.63 10.74
CA ILE A 210 12.52 -4.40 11.79
C ILE A 210 13.52 -5.43 12.32
N ASP A 211 14.23 -6.10 11.41
CA ASP A 211 15.29 -7.05 11.71
C ASP A 211 16.40 -6.99 10.65
N ASN A 212 17.35 -7.94 10.70
CA ASN A 212 18.50 -7.99 9.79
C ASN A 212 18.14 -8.31 8.33
N ASN A 213 16.95 -8.83 8.09
CA ASN A 213 16.45 -9.32 6.82
C ASN A 213 15.14 -8.64 6.35
N HIS A 214 14.45 -7.88 7.20
CA HIS A 214 13.18 -7.24 6.88
C HIS A 214 13.08 -5.83 7.41
N GLY A 215 12.33 -5.00 6.70
CA GLY A 215 11.89 -3.70 7.19
C GLY A 215 11.02 -2.99 6.19
N TYR A 216 10.89 -1.69 6.38
CA TYR A 216 10.10 -0.81 5.51
C TYR A 216 10.91 0.43 5.12
N LEU A 217 10.55 0.98 3.97
CA LEU A 217 11.01 2.26 3.48
C LEU A 217 9.84 3.24 3.50
N ILE A 218 10.12 4.46 3.92
CA ILE A 218 9.15 5.55 3.94
C ILE A 218 9.39 6.43 2.72
N PRO A 219 8.48 6.43 1.74
CA PRO A 219 8.54 7.35 0.62
C PRO A 219 8.15 8.77 1.04
N ASN A 220 8.68 9.76 0.33
CA ASN A 220 8.34 11.18 0.51
C ASN A 220 7.89 11.78 -0.84
N MET A 221 7.08 12.83 -0.78
CA MET A 221 6.60 13.55 -1.97
C MET A 221 7.56 14.63 -2.48
N ASN A 222 8.71 14.85 -1.83
CA ASN A 222 9.67 15.88 -2.22
C ASN A 222 10.54 15.39 -3.40
N VAL A 223 9.95 15.42 -4.59
CA VAL A 223 10.61 15.00 -5.83
C VAL A 223 11.87 15.80 -6.17
N GLU A 224 12.04 17.01 -5.62
CA GLU A 224 13.25 17.82 -5.82
C GLU A 224 14.47 17.23 -5.10
N ALA A 225 14.25 16.39 -4.08
CA ALA A 225 15.33 15.70 -3.37
C ALA A 225 15.85 14.45 -4.12
N TRP A 226 15.13 14.00 -5.16
CA TRP A 226 15.44 12.77 -5.86
C TRP A 226 16.67 12.91 -6.76
N GLN A 227 17.53 11.90 -6.75
CA GLN A 227 18.76 11.82 -7.55
C GLN A 227 18.63 10.78 -8.67
N PRO A 228 19.32 10.96 -9.81
CA PRO A 228 19.41 9.92 -10.81
C PRO A 228 20.15 8.68 -10.28
N LEU A 229 19.55 7.50 -10.37
CA LEU A 229 20.25 6.21 -10.22
C LEU A 229 21.42 6.15 -11.22
N GLY A 230 22.60 5.71 -10.79
CA GLY A 230 23.75 5.62 -11.70
C GLY A 230 23.45 4.70 -12.89
N TRP A 231 24.03 5.04 -14.06
CA TRP A 231 23.97 4.21 -15.27
C TRP A 231 24.34 2.75 -14.96
N ARG A 232 23.46 1.79 -15.28
CA ARG A 232 23.92 0.41 -15.51
C ARG A 232 24.65 0.38 -16.85
N LYS A 233 25.93 0.00 -16.84
CA LYS A 233 26.63 -0.36 -18.07
C LYS A 233 25.96 -1.63 -18.59
N ARG A 234 25.21 -1.54 -19.69
CA ARG A 234 24.74 -2.72 -20.42
C ARG A 234 26.00 -3.42 -20.91
N THR A 235 26.39 -4.52 -20.29
CA THR A 235 27.36 -5.41 -20.91
C THR A 235 26.60 -6.12 -22.01
N ASP A 236 26.75 -5.65 -23.24
CA ASP A 236 26.32 -6.37 -24.43
C ASP A 236 27.20 -7.63 -24.54
N THR A 237 27.02 -8.58 -23.64
CA THR A 237 27.52 -9.93 -23.83
C THR A 237 26.49 -10.60 -24.72
N PRO A 238 26.79 -10.84 -26.01
CA PRO A 238 25.86 -11.58 -26.86
C PRO A 238 25.61 -12.95 -26.21
N VAL A 239 24.34 -13.29 -26.04
CA VAL A 239 23.94 -14.63 -25.62
C VAL A 239 24.25 -15.55 -26.81
N SER A 240 25.40 -16.22 -26.76
CA SER A 240 25.69 -17.33 -27.66
C SER A 240 24.88 -18.54 -27.19
N PHE A 241 23.85 -18.90 -27.95
CA PHE A 241 23.25 -20.23 -27.86
C PHE A 241 24.25 -21.22 -28.45
N VAL A 242 24.90 -22.01 -27.60
CA VAL A 242 25.57 -23.24 -28.03
C VAL A 242 24.56 -24.36 -27.87
N GLY A 243 24.03 -24.84 -28.99
CA GLY A 243 23.20 -26.04 -29.00
C GLY A 243 24.07 -27.27 -28.72
N HIS A 244 23.63 -28.08 -27.75
CA HIS A 244 23.95 -29.49 -27.65
C HIS A 244 22.65 -30.28 -27.65
#